data_AF-A0A6V7WHB4-F1
#
_entry.id   AF-A0A6V7WHB4-F1
#
_cell.length_a   1.000
_cell.length_b   1.000
_cell.length_c   1.000
_cell.angle_alpha   90.00
_cell.angle_beta   90.00
_cell.angle_gamma   90.00
#
_symmetry.space_group_name_H-M   'P 1'
#
loop_
_entity.id
_entity.type
_entity.pdbx_description
1 polymer ?
#
loop_
_entity_poly.entity_id
_entity_poly.type
_entity_poly.pdbx_seq_one_letter_code
_entity_poly.pdbx_strand_id
1 'polypeptide(L)'
;MRLYLSLRGLKIWECSLDLCYFIDSMSFEGFNVLELGCGAGLPSILAALNGASSLTLQDFNDYVLEANTKINFQLNGIDLSKCSFVKCDWANCLELEGAIPENRGPCGKKS
;
A
#
# COMPACT_ATOMS: atom_id res chain seq x y z
N MET A 1 -0.19 -12.46 8.60
CA MET A 1 -1.04 -11.72 7.66
C MET A 1 -2.19 -12.61 7.19
N ARG A 2 -3.43 -12.11 7.22
CA ARG A 2 -4.63 -12.78 6.68
C ARG A 2 -4.97 -12.20 5.31
N LEU A 3 -5.38 -13.03 4.35
CA LEU A 3 -5.71 -12.58 3.00
C LEU A 3 -7.09 -13.08 2.57
N TYR A 4 -7.86 -12.18 1.99
CA TYR A 4 -9.03 -12.43 1.20
C TYR A 4 -8.64 -12.35 -0.27
N LEU A 5 -8.97 -13.40 -1.02
CA LEU A 5 -8.90 -13.41 -2.48
C LEU A 5 -10.31 -13.70 -2.96
N SER A 6 -10.95 -12.72 -3.60
CA SER A 6 -12.26 -12.96 -4.18
C SER A 6 -12.14 -14.08 -5.23
N LEU A 7 -13.17 -14.92 -5.32
CA LEU A 7 -13.23 -16.07 -6.25
C LEU A 7 -13.13 -15.66 -7.74
N ARG A 8 -13.01 -14.36 -8.06
CA ARG A 8 -12.82 -13.82 -9.40
C ARG A 8 -11.48 -13.09 -9.53
N GLY A 9 -10.43 -13.84 -9.83
CA GLY A 9 -9.29 -13.35 -10.61
C GLY A 9 -8.30 -12.41 -9.92
N LEU A 10 -8.40 -12.19 -8.61
CA LEU A 10 -7.41 -11.45 -7.84
C LEU A 10 -6.27 -12.39 -7.44
N LYS A 11 -5.32 -12.60 -8.35
CA LYS A 11 -4.10 -13.38 -8.08
C LYS A 11 -3.15 -12.55 -7.21
N ILE A 12 -2.59 -13.15 -6.16
CA ILE A 12 -1.37 -12.62 -5.56
C ILE A 12 -0.21 -12.89 -6.51
N TRP A 13 0.45 -11.83 -6.96
CA TRP A 13 1.66 -11.98 -7.74
C TRP A 13 2.81 -12.42 -6.85
N GLU A 14 3.61 -13.36 -7.34
CA GLU A 14 4.76 -13.91 -6.63
C GLU A 14 5.74 -12.79 -6.21
N CYS A 15 5.89 -11.76 -7.05
CA CYS A 15 6.72 -10.59 -6.75
C CYS A 15 6.21 -9.77 -5.54
N SER A 16 4.91 -9.78 -5.23
CA SER A 16 4.40 -9.13 -4.02
C SER A 16 4.87 -9.85 -2.76
N LEU A 17 5.02 -11.19 -2.80
CA LEU A 17 5.58 -11.96 -1.70
C LEU A 17 7.07 -11.71 -1.54
N ASP A 18 7.82 -11.70 -2.64
CA ASP A 18 9.25 -11.38 -2.63
C ASP A 18 9.51 -9.99 -2.04
N LEU A 19 8.68 -8.99 -2.40
CA LEU A 19 8.76 -7.65 -1.84
C LEU A 19 8.44 -7.65 -0.34
N CYS A 20 7.42 -8.40 0.11
CA CYS A 20 7.16 -8.56 1.54
C CYS A 20 8.37 -9.15 2.27
N TYR A 21 8.97 -10.22 1.76
CA TYR A 21 10.17 -10.80 2.38
C TYR A 21 11.34 -9.82 2.43
N PHE A 22 11.49 -8.98 1.40
CA PHE A 22 12.54 -7.96 1.37
C PHE A 22 12.34 -6.89 2.45
N ILE A 23 11.10 -6.45 2.70
CA ILE A 23 10.81 -5.35 3.64
C ILE A 23 10.44 -5.81 5.06
N ASP A 24 10.29 -7.11 5.30
CA ASP A 24 9.83 -7.68 6.59
C ASP A 24 10.66 -7.21 7.79
N SER A 25 11.99 -7.10 7.62
CA SER A 25 12.91 -6.63 8.66
C SER A 25 13.09 -5.11 8.71
N MET A 26 12.42 -4.34 7.86
CA MET A 26 12.55 -2.89 7.79
C MET A 26 11.52 -2.20 8.69
N SER A 27 11.94 -1.13 9.38
CA SER A 27 11.01 -0.23 10.09
C SER A 27 10.45 0.82 9.13
N PHE A 28 9.14 1.04 9.21
CA PHE A 28 8.43 2.09 8.48
C PHE A 28 7.90 3.19 9.41
N GLU A 29 8.40 3.25 10.65
CA GLU A 29 8.01 4.28 11.62
C GLU A 29 8.23 5.70 11.06
N GLY A 30 7.15 6.50 11.03
CA GLY A 30 7.19 7.87 10.50
C GLY A 30 7.11 7.99 8.97
N PHE A 31 7.11 6.89 8.22
CA PHE A 31 7.07 6.93 6.76
C PHE A 31 5.63 7.01 6.21
N ASN A 32 5.47 7.76 5.12
CA ASN A 32 4.28 7.72 4.27
C ASN A 32 4.59 6.82 3.08
N VAL A 33 3.81 5.77 2.88
CA VAL A 33 4.09 4.73 1.89
C VAL A 33 3.06 4.78 0.76
N LEU A 34 3.53 4.72 -0.48
CA LEU A 34 2.72 4.61 -1.68
C LEU A 34 2.96 3.25 -2.33
N GLU A 35 1.89 2.52 -2.61
CA GLU A 35 1.94 1.28 -3.40
C GLU A 35 1.14 1.47 -4.71
N LEU A 36 1.86 1.41 -5.83
CA LEU A 36 1.31 1.50 -7.18
C LEU A 36 0.92 0.11 -7.69
N GLY A 37 -0.27 -0.01 -8.27
CA GLY A 37 -0.81 -1.31 -8.69
C GLY A 37 -0.95 -2.29 -7.52
N CYS A 38 -1.56 -1.83 -6.43
CA CYS A 38 -1.54 -2.50 -5.13
C CYS A 38 -2.20 -3.89 -5.12
N GLY A 39 -3.19 -4.16 -5.98
CA GLY A 39 -3.85 -5.46 -6.04
C GLY A 39 -4.49 -5.88 -4.70
N ALA A 40 -3.80 -6.70 -3.92
CA ALA A 40 -4.22 -7.10 -2.58
C ALA A 40 -3.61 -6.27 -1.44
N GLY A 41 -2.58 -5.47 -1.73
CA GLY A 41 -1.93 -4.54 -0.81
C GLY A 41 -1.06 -5.20 0.26
N LEU A 42 -0.48 -6.38 -0.02
CA LEU A 42 0.36 -7.12 0.93
C LEU A 42 1.56 -6.31 1.44
N PRO A 43 2.40 -5.71 0.56
CA PRO A 43 3.51 -4.87 0.98
C PRO A 43 3.06 -3.71 1.89
N SER A 44 1.98 -3.03 1.54
CA SER A 44 1.46 -1.94 2.37
C SER A 44 0.89 -2.40 3.71
N ILE A 45 0.26 -3.57 3.78
CA ILE A 45 -0.16 -4.15 5.07
C ILE A 45 1.07 -4.37 5.94
N LEU A 46 2.14 -4.94 5.37
CA LEU A 46 3.37 -5.18 6.11
C LEU A 46 4.02 -3.86 6.56
N ALA A 47 4.08 -2.86 5.69
CA ALA A 47 4.56 -1.52 6.04
C ALA A 47 3.72 -0.89 7.18
N ALA A 48 2.40 -1.06 7.15
CA ALA A 48 1.50 -0.60 8.21
C ALA A 48 1.80 -1.27 9.55
N LEU A 49 1.96 -2.60 9.55
CA LEU A 49 2.31 -3.37 10.73
C LEU A 49 3.70 -2.99 11.28
N ASN A 50 4.59 -2.53 10.40
CA ASN A 50 5.94 -2.05 10.74
C ASN A 50 6.01 -0.53 11.01
N GLY A 51 4.86 0.13 11.26
CA GLY A 51 4.82 1.49 11.80
C GLY A 51 4.59 2.61 10.79
N ALA A 52 4.23 2.32 9.54
CA ALA A 52 3.90 3.36 8.56
C ALA A 52 2.85 4.34 9.10
N SER A 53 3.09 5.63 8.88
CA SER A 53 2.23 6.72 9.36
C SER A 53 0.99 6.89 8.49
N SER A 54 1.15 6.77 7.18
CA SER A 54 0.06 6.80 6.21
C SER A 54 0.36 5.91 5.01
N LEU A 55 -0.70 5.48 4.34
CA LEU A 55 -0.65 4.55 3.22
C LEU A 55 -1.46 5.15 2.07
N THR A 56 -0.90 5.20 0.88
CA THR A 56 -1.63 5.50 -0.35
C THR A 56 -1.59 4.27 -1.25
N LEU A 57 -2.77 3.77 -1.62
CA LEU A 57 -2.95 2.55 -2.37
C LEU A 57 -3.57 2.90 -3.70
N GLN A 58 -2.84 2.64 -4.78
CA GLN A 58 -3.30 2.91 -6.13
C GLN A 58 -3.57 1.62 -6.87
N ASP A 59 -4.69 1.56 -7.59
CA ASP A 59 -4.96 0.51 -8.57
C ASP A 59 -5.72 1.09 -9.77
N PHE A 60 -5.67 0.40 -10.90
CA PHE A 60 -6.42 0.79 -12.10
C PHE A 60 -7.93 0.51 -11.93
N ASN A 61 -8.28 -0.52 -11.15
CA ASN A 61 -9.65 -0.99 -11.01
C ASN A 61 -10.20 -0.68 -9.60
N ASP A 62 -11.29 0.10 -9.54
CA ASP A 62 -11.94 0.45 -8.27
C ASP A 62 -12.50 -0.76 -7.53
N TYR A 63 -12.98 -1.77 -8.25
CA TYR A 63 -13.43 -3.02 -7.66
C TYR A 63 -12.31 -3.71 -6.86
N VAL A 64 -11.06 -3.62 -7.32
CA VAL A 64 -9.91 -4.17 -6.61
C VAL A 64 -9.71 -3.45 -5.27
N LEU A 65 -9.74 -2.11 -5.29
CA LEU A 65 -9.59 -1.31 -4.09
C LEU A 65 -10.70 -1.59 -3.06
N GLU A 66 -11.96 -1.61 -3.50
CA GLU A 66 -13.12 -1.76 -2.61
C GLU A 66 -13.34 -3.19 -2.13
N ALA A 67 -13.26 -4.17 -3.03
CA ALA A 67 -13.64 -5.55 -2.74
C ALA A 67 -12.44 -6.46 -2.44
N ASN A 68 -11.20 -5.94 -2.47
CA ASN A 68 -10.00 -6.71 -2.15
C ASN A 68 -9.09 -5.97 -1.17
N THR A 69 -8.55 -4.81 -1.58
CA THR A 69 -7.55 -4.09 -0.78
C THR A 69 -8.11 -3.67 0.57
N LYS A 70 -9.26 -2.99 0.61
CA LYS A 70 -9.90 -2.57 1.86
C LYS A 70 -10.26 -3.74 2.78
N ILE A 71 -10.78 -4.83 2.22
CA ILE A 71 -11.12 -6.04 2.98
C ILE A 71 -9.86 -6.64 3.60
N ASN A 72 -8.77 -6.75 2.84
CA ASN A 72 -7.49 -7.26 3.35
C ASN A 72 -6.94 -6.39 4.48
N PHE A 73 -7.04 -5.07 4.35
CA PHE A 73 -6.61 -4.13 5.39
C PHE A 73 -7.44 -4.32 6.67
N GLN A 74 -8.77 -4.40 6.55
CA GLN A 74 -9.66 -4.65 7.69
C GLN A 74 -9.36 -5.99 8.36
N LEU A 75 -9.12 -7.06 7.59
CA LEU A 75 -8.80 -8.39 8.11
C LEU A 75 -7.48 -8.45 8.88
N ASN A 76 -6.56 -7.51 8.62
CA ASN A 76 -5.29 -7.37 9.34
C ASN A 76 -5.35 -6.26 10.41
N GLY A 77 -6.53 -5.69 10.68
CA GLY A 77 -6.70 -4.66 11.72
C GLY A 77 -6.05 -3.33 11.38
N ILE A 78 -5.84 -3.04 10.09
CA ILE A 78 -5.27 -1.76 9.65
C ILE A 78 -6.34 -0.66 9.75
N ASP A 79 -5.96 0.46 10.36
CA ASP A 79 -6.80 1.66 10.46
C ASP A 79 -6.96 2.33 9.09
N LEU A 80 -8.13 2.17 8.50
CA LEU A 80 -8.44 2.74 7.19
C LEU A 80 -8.44 4.27 7.17
N SER A 81 -8.52 4.96 8.32
CA SER A 81 -8.44 6.43 8.35
C SER A 81 -7.04 6.94 7.97
N LYS A 82 -6.02 6.09 8.04
CA LYS A 82 -4.64 6.36 7.61
C LYS A 82 -4.39 5.99 6.14
N CYS A 83 -5.41 5.49 5.45
CA CYS A 83 -5.29 4.92 4.11
C CYS A 83 -6.04 5.77 3.10
N SER A 84 -5.35 6.17 2.02
CA SER A 84 -5.96 6.76 0.83
C SER A 84 -6.01 5.72 -0.28
N PHE A 85 -7.16 5.52 -0.90
CA PHE A 85 -7.34 4.57 -2.00
C PHE A 85 -7.64 5.36 -3.28
N VAL A 86 -6.77 5.22 -4.28
CA VAL A 86 -6.76 6.04 -5.49
C VAL A 86 -6.96 5.16 -6.71
N LYS A 87 -8.04 5.39 -7.44
CA LYS A 87 -8.26 4.75 -8.74
C LYS A 87 -7.66 5.63 -9.83
N CYS A 88 -6.64 5.15 -10.52
CA CYS A 88 -6.10 5.88 -11.67
C CYS A 88 -5.32 4.98 -12.62
N ASP A 89 -5.12 5.48 -13.84
CA ASP A 89 -4.07 4.97 -14.73
C ASP A 89 -2.72 5.59 -14.36
N TRP A 90 -1.63 4.85 -14.56
CA TRP A 90 -0.28 5.30 -14.23
C TRP A 90 0.11 6.59 -14.98
N ALA A 91 -0.37 6.77 -16.21
CA ALA A 91 -0.07 7.95 -17.00
C ALA A 91 -0.85 9.21 -16.56
N ASN A 92 -1.95 9.05 -15.83
CA ASN A 92 -2.91 10.13 -15.55
C ASN A 92 -3.28 10.20 -14.06
N CYS A 93 -2.29 10.10 -13.18
CA CYS A 93 -2.51 10.02 -11.73
C CYS A 93 -2.17 11.33 -10.99
N LEU A 94 -2.83 12.43 -11.38
CA LEU A 94 -2.68 13.74 -10.73
C LEU A 94 -3.09 13.72 -9.24
N GLU A 95 -3.96 12.79 -8.85
CA GLU A 95 -4.42 12.63 -7.46
C GLU A 95 -3.32 12.15 -6.50
N LEU A 96 -2.24 11.55 -7.01
CA LEU A 96 -1.09 11.15 -6.18
C LEU A 96 -0.25 12.35 -5.73
N GLU A 97 -0.28 13.47 -6.47
CA GLU A 97 0.46 14.69 -6.09
C GLU A 97 -0.08 15.27 -4.77
N GLY A 98 -1.37 15.12 -4.50
CA GLY A 98 -1.99 15.51 -3.23
C GLY A 98 -1.88 14.47 -2.11
N ALA A 99 -1.61 13.20 -2.47
CA ALA A 99 -1.52 12.09 -1.52
C ALA A 99 -0.12 11.94 -0.87
N ILE A 100 0.90 12.54 -1.48
CA ILE A 100 2.27 12.58 -0.94
C ILE A 100 2.49 13.94 -0.29
N PRO A 101 2.44 14.05 1.05
CA PRO A 101 2.70 15.34 1.71
C PRO A 101 4.13 15.83 1.39
N GLU A 102 4.28 17.13 1.11
CA GLU A 102 5.52 17.79 0.65
C GLU A 102 6.72 17.73 1.62
N ASN A 103 6.66 16.95 2.70
CA ASN A 103 7.74 16.80 3.67
C ASN A 103 8.89 15.94 3.13
N ARG A 104 9.65 16.48 2.18
CA ARG A 104 11.04 16.10 1.93
C ARG A 104 11.89 16.58 3.12
N GLY A 105 11.80 15.84 4.24
CA GLY A 105 12.88 15.87 5.22
C GLY A 105 14.19 15.46 4.52
N PRO A 106 15.35 16.03 4.88
CA PRO A 106 16.60 15.67 4.23
C PRO A 106 16.84 14.18 4.46
N CYS A 107 16.77 13.39 3.37
CA CYS A 107 17.28 12.03 3.37
C CYS A 107 18.75 12.14 3.75
N GLY A 108 19.06 11.75 4.99
CA GLY A 108 20.40 11.86 5.54
C GLY A 108 21.38 11.18 4.60
N LYS A 109 22.24 11.97 3.96
CA LYS A 109 23.47 11.45 3.37
C LYS A 109 24.26 10.86 4.54
N LYS A 110 24.24 9.54 4.69
CA LYS A 110 25.19 8.87 5.57
C LYS A 110 26.57 9.12 4.97
N SER A 111 27.35 9.90 5.72
CA SER A 111 28.79 10.10 5.59
C SER A 111 29.56 8.79 5.61
#